data_AF-A0A7U7J575-F1
#
_entry.id   AF-A0A7U7J575-F1
#
_cell.length_a   1.000
_cell.length_b   1.000
_cell.length_c   1.000
_cell.angle_alpha   90.00
_cell.angle_beta   90.00
_cell.angle_gamma   90.00
#
_symmetry.space_group_name_H-M   'P 1'
#
loop_
_entity.id
_entity.type
_entity.pdbx_description
1 polymer ?
#
loop_
_entity_poly.entity_id
_entity_poly.type
_entity_poly.pdbx_seq_one_letter_code
_entity_poly.pdbx_strand_id
1 'polypeptide(L)' 'MNAHLDRVLPVLLLTLIISAPAIAAAPVLPKEGACPTGYHTEGRYCVGNRADPPTAVSKEGPCPTGYHTEGRYCVGNRP' A
#
# COMPACT_ATOMS: atom_id res chain seq x y z
N MET A 1 -28.64 -21.31 -37.96
CA MET A 1 -28.62 -20.84 -36.55
C MET A 1 -27.15 -20.76 -36.14
N ASN A 2 -26.72 -19.81 -35.30
CA ASN A 2 -25.35 -19.65 -34.75
C ASN A 2 -24.49 -18.48 -35.28
N ALA A 3 -25.00 -17.57 -36.12
CA ALA A 3 -24.30 -16.30 -36.43
C ALA A 3 -24.13 -15.38 -35.20
N HIS A 4 -24.88 -15.66 -34.13
CA HIS A 4 -24.81 -14.94 -32.86
C HIS A 4 -23.66 -15.41 -31.97
N LEU A 5 -23.14 -16.63 -32.14
CA LEU A 5 -22.07 -17.17 -31.28
C LEU A 5 -20.68 -16.68 -31.74
N ASP A 6 -20.50 -16.54 -33.06
CA ASP A 6 -19.26 -16.07 -33.71
C ASP A 6 -18.90 -14.61 -33.36
N ARG A 7 -19.92 -13.75 -33.20
CA ARG A 7 -19.72 -12.33 -32.85
C ARG A 7 -19.49 -12.09 -31.35
N VAL A 8 -19.92 -13.01 -30.50
CA VAL A 8 -19.90 -12.82 -29.04
C VAL A 8 -18.63 -13.39 -28.41
N LEU A 9 -18.06 -14.44 -29.01
CA LEU A 9 -16.80 -15.06 -28.55
C LEU A 9 -15.58 -14.11 -28.51
N PRO A 10 -15.30 -13.26 -29.53
CA PRO A 10 -14.19 -12.31 -29.45
C PRO A 10 -14.46 -11.19 -28.44
N VAL A 11 -15.72 -10.77 -28.26
CA VAL A 11 -16.11 -9.75 -27.28
C VAL A 11 -15.94 -10.28 -25.85
N LEU A 12 -16.29 -11.54 -25.60
CA LEU A 12 -16.15 -12.21 -24.31
C LEU A 12 -14.67 -12.45 -23.94
N LEU A 13 -13.82 -12.76 -24.92
CA LEU A 13 -12.37 -12.85 -24.70
C LEU A 13 -11.75 -11.48 -24.40
N LEU A 14 -12.19 -10.40 -25.05
CA LEU A 14 -11.66 -9.05 -24.83
C LEU A 14 -11.99 -8.49 -23.43
N THR A 15 -13.14 -8.82 -22.85
CA THR A 15 -13.53 -8.30 -21.53
C THR A 15 -12.79 -8.98 -20.37
N LEU A 16 -12.36 -10.23 -20.52
CA LEU A 16 -11.66 -10.99 -19.46
C LEU A 16 -10.25 -10.45 -19.16
N ILE A 17 -9.64 -9.74 -20.11
CA ILE A 17 -8.26 -9.22 -19.99
C ILE A 17 -8.21 -7.94 -19.12
N ILE A 18 -9.36 -7.29 -18.89
CA ILE A 18 -9.44 -5.98 -18.24
C ILE A 18 -9.63 -6.11 -16.72
N SER A 19 -10.01 -7.28 -16.21
CA SER A 19 -10.22 -7.50 -14.78
C SER A 19 -8.94 -7.93 -14.03
N ALA A 20 -7.86 -7.17 -14.18
CA ALA A 20 -6.67 -7.37 -13.36
C ALA A 20 -6.90 -6.78 -11.95
N PRO A 21 -6.78 -7.57 -10.86
CA PRO A 21 -6.86 -7.03 -9.51
C PRO A 21 -5.61 -6.18 -9.23
N ALA A 22 -5.80 -4.94 -8.76
CA ALA A 22 -4.72 -4.12 -8.26
C ALA A 22 -4.23 -4.70 -6.92
N ILE A 23 -3.02 -5.28 -6.90
CA ILE A 23 -2.38 -5.72 -5.65
C ILE A 23 -1.77 -4.48 -5.00
N ALA A 24 -2.32 -4.06 -3.86
CA ALA A 24 -1.76 -2.96 -3.08
C ALA A 24 -0.37 -3.36 -2.55
N ALA A 25 0.66 -2.59 -2.90
CA ALA A 25 1.99 -2.76 -2.33
C ALA A 25 2.00 -2.25 -0.87
N ALA A 26 2.72 -2.96 0.01
CA ALA A 26 2.92 -2.48 1.37
C ALA A 26 3.74 -1.17 1.33
N PRO A 27 3.38 -0.16 2.13
CA PRO A 27 4.13 1.10 2.14
C PRO A 27 5.51 0.90 2.76
N VAL A 28 6.49 1.66 2.25
CA VAL A 28 7.90 1.58 2.61
C VAL A 28 8.43 2.93 3.06
N LEU A 29 9.33 2.93 4.04
CA LEU A 29 9.95 4.12 4.62
C LEU A 29 11.46 3.94 4.73
N PRO A 30 12.28 5.00 4.59
CA PRO A 30 13.70 4.94 4.93
C PRO A 30 13.88 4.55 6.40
N LYS A 31 14.87 3.69 6.70
CA LYS A 31 15.22 3.36 8.08
C LYS A 31 16.14 4.42 8.68
N GLU A 32 15.58 5.25 9.54
CA GLU A 32 16.26 6.32 10.28
C GLU A 32 16.39 6.00 11.78
N GLY A 33 16.28 4.72 12.16
CA GLY A 33 16.30 4.27 13.56
C GLY A 33 15.60 2.93 13.71
N ALA A 34 14.95 2.72 14.86
CA ALA A 34 13.99 1.63 15.00
C ALA A 34 12.76 1.93 14.13
N CYS A 35 12.27 0.93 13.39
CA CYS A 35 11.05 1.10 12.59
C CYS A 35 9.84 1.34 13.51
N PRO A 36 8.88 2.18 13.08
CA PRO A 36 7.71 2.50 13.89
C PRO A 36 6.75 1.31 13.98
N THR A 37 5.81 1.39 14.92
CA THR A 37 4.82 0.34 15.16
C THR A 37 4.02 0.05 13.88
N GLY A 38 3.87 -1.23 13.55
CA GLY A 38 3.22 -1.67 12.31
C GLY A 38 4.15 -1.78 11.10
N TYR A 39 5.44 -1.52 11.28
CA TYR A 39 6.49 -1.74 10.29
C TYR A 39 7.58 -2.67 10.84
N HIS A 40 8.29 -3.35 9.94
CA HIS A 40 9.47 -4.16 10.26
C HIS A 40 10.66 -3.74 9.39
N THR A 41 11.87 -4.07 9.83
CA THR A 41 13.09 -3.77 9.06
C THR A 41 13.25 -4.76 7.91
N GLU A 42 13.38 -4.24 6.69
CA GLU A 42 13.95 -4.95 5.56
C GLU A 42 15.12 -4.14 4.97
N GLY A 43 16.34 -4.59 5.23
CA GLY A 43 17.56 -3.90 4.79
C GLY A 43 17.63 -2.45 5.32
N ARG A 44 17.61 -1.49 4.39
CA ARG A 44 17.67 -0.03 4.67
C ARG A 44 16.29 0.62 4.81
N TYR A 45 15.24 -0.18 4.83
CA TYR A 45 13.86 0.30 4.83
C TYR A 45 13.05 -0.30 5.98
N CYS A 46 11.97 0.39 6.31
CA CYS A 46 10.89 -0.10 7.14
C CYS A 46 9.70 -0.41 6.23
N VAL A 47 9.24 -1.66 6.24
CA VAL A 47 8.17 -2.17 5.38
C VAL A 47 6.93 -2.42 6.23
N GLY A 48 5.77 -2.02 5.73
CA GLY A 48 4.49 -2.23 6.40
C GLY A 48 4.20 -3.72 6.65
N ASN A 49 3.77 -4.06 7.85
CA ASN A 49 3.44 -5.45 8.23
C ASN A 49 2.14 -5.96 7.57
N ARG A 50 1.36 -5.07 6.96
CA ARG A 50 0.07 -5.34 6.32
C ARG A 50 -0.15 -4.37 5.16
N ALA A 51 -1.23 -4.53 4.39
CA ALA A 51 -1.55 -3.65 3.27
C ALA A 51 -1.85 -2.20 3.70
N ASP A 52 -2.38 -2.02 4.91
CA ASP A 52 -2.82 -0.74 5.51
C ASP A 52 -2.16 -0.47 6.88
N PRO A 53 -0.82 -0.38 6.99
CA PRO A 53 -0.18 -0.05 8.26
C PRO A 53 -0.53 1.39 8.66
N PRO A 54 -0.28 1.82 9.91
CA PRO A 54 -0.54 3.21 10.28
C PRO A 54 0.33 4.12 9.42
N THR A 55 -0.21 5.26 8.97
CA THR A 55 0.58 6.23 8.21
C THR A 55 1.77 6.68 9.03
N ALA A 56 2.98 6.55 8.50
CA ALA A 56 4.19 7.02 9.16
C ALA A 56 5.08 7.79 8.17
N VAL A 57 5.78 8.80 8.68
CA VAL A 57 6.72 9.64 7.91
C VAL A 57 7.95 9.95 8.75
N SER A 58 9.09 10.22 8.11
CA SER A 58 10.31 10.66 8.81
C SER A 58 10.06 11.96 9.57
N LYS A 59 10.64 12.06 10.76
CA LYS A 59 10.48 13.23 11.63
C LYS A 59 11.55 14.29 11.33
N GLU A 60 11.16 15.34 10.63
CA GLU A 60 12.01 16.51 10.34
C GLU A 60 11.80 17.67 11.33
N GLY A 61 10.79 17.58 12.20
CA GLY A 61 10.44 18.60 13.19
C GLY A 61 9.39 18.09 14.18
N PRO A 62 8.62 18.98 14.85
CA PRO A 62 7.44 18.56 15.59
C PRO A 62 6.46 17.81 14.69
N CYS A 63 5.84 16.75 15.22
CA CYS A 63 4.86 16.01 14.43
C CYS A 63 3.59 16.85 14.21
N PRO A 64 2.96 16.76 13.03
CA PRO A 64 1.74 17.50 12.73
C PRO A 64 0.57 17.01 13.58
N THR A 65 -0.49 17.81 13.65
CA THR A 65 -1.74 17.44 14.35
C THR A 65 -2.28 16.10 13.82
N GLY A 66 -2.68 15.21 14.72
CA GLY A 66 -3.15 13.87 14.38
C GLY A 66 -2.02 12.82 14.27
N TYR A 67 -0.77 13.21 14.56
CA TYR A 67 0.36 12.29 14.62
C TYR A 67 1.03 12.37 16.00
N HIS A 68 1.63 11.26 16.43
CA HIS A 68 2.49 11.22 17.61
C HIS A 68 3.93 10.86 17.21
N THR A 69 4.88 11.21 18.07
CA THR A 69 6.29 10.85 17.87
C THR A 69 6.51 9.40 18.26
N GLU A 70 7.09 8.62 17.35
CA GLU A 70 7.61 7.29 17.63
C GLU A 70 9.06 7.22 17.13
N GLY A 71 10.02 7.42 18.04
CA GLY A 71 11.44 7.51 17.71
C GLY A 71 11.73 8.62 16.69
N ARG A 72 12.13 8.19 15.49
CA ARG A 72 12.54 9.07 14.36
C ARG A 72 11.43 9.29 13.34
N TYR A 73 10.20 8.90 13.67
CA TYR A 73 9.03 8.99 12.82
C TYR A 73 7.90 9.74 13.50
N CYS A 74 7.03 10.31 12.68
CA CYS A 74 5.69 10.74 13.07
C CYS A 74 4.69 9.71 12.58
N VAL A 75 3.93 9.13 13.51
CA VAL A 75 2.97 8.04 13.24
C VAL A 75 1.56 8.56 13.46
N GLY A 76 0.70 8.34 12.47
CA GLY A 76 -0.69 8.78 12.46
C GLY A 76 -1.47 8.09 13.57
N ASN A 77 -2.21 8.89 14.33
CA ASN A 77 -3.18 8.39 15.28
C ASN A 77 -4.28 7.70 14.47
N ARG A 78 -4.42 6.38 14.62
CA ARG A 78 -5.58 5.71 14.02
C ARG A 78 -6.85 6.23 14.71
N PRO A 79 -7.93 6.54 13.96
CA PRO A 79 -9.23 6.78 14.56
C PRO A 79 -9.75 5.52 15.29
#